data_AF-A0A1V4V0M6-F1
#
_entry.id   AF-A0A1V4V0M6-F1
#
_cell.length_a   1.000
_cell.length_b   1.000
_cell.length_c   1.000
_cell.angle_alpha   90.00
_cell.angle_beta   90.00
_cell.angle_gamma   90.00
#
_symmetry.space_group_name_H-M   'P 1'
#
loop_
_entity.id
_entity.type
_entity.pdbx_description
1 polymer ?
#
loop_
_entity_poly.entity_id
_entity_poly.type
_entity_poly.pdbx_seq_one_letter_code
_entity_poly.pdbx_strand_id
1 'polypeptide(L)'
;MVSIEVRREDLLVSRADVQNLAGVFFAGYSPLIRPFVERMKMLLPEERRLGDPYVFGALRSEVAELRAHPHRILVVGRGGGVVEILRADLEQLIADRYPTFGHEGLNLPGLLFLQSSPSLQNSALQKLRQEHSFRIPEGRRTQRFVFHTIVAWLEADSDKITIEFDLDRLPQARGAECRG
;
A
#
# COMPACT_ATOMS: atom_id res chain seq x y z
N MET A 1 8.64 -15.62 6.08
CA MET A 1 8.55 -14.22 5.60
C MET A 1 9.72 -13.92 4.67
N VAL A 2 9.49 -13.13 3.63
CA VAL A 2 10.53 -12.64 2.70
C VAL A 2 10.40 -11.13 2.54
N SER A 3 11.49 -10.44 2.22
CA SER A 3 11.51 -8.97 2.08
C SER A 3 12.15 -8.56 0.77
N ILE A 4 11.62 -7.52 0.14
CA ILE A 4 12.23 -6.85 -1.01
C ILE A 4 12.40 -5.37 -0.71
N GLU A 5 13.43 -4.77 -1.28
CA GLU A 5 13.68 -3.33 -1.25
C GLU A 5 13.53 -2.77 -2.66
N VAL A 6 12.59 -1.86 -2.90
CA VAL A 6 12.40 -1.18 -4.19
C VAL A 6 12.98 0.23 -4.10
N ARG A 7 13.89 0.55 -5.02
CA ARG A 7 14.50 1.87 -5.18
C ARG A 7 14.00 2.56 -6.43
N ARG A 8 14.44 3.80 -6.65
CA ARG A 8 14.00 4.62 -7.80
C ARG A 8 14.34 3.95 -9.14
N GLU A 9 15.50 3.32 -9.22
CA GLU A 9 16.00 2.60 -10.40
C GLU A 9 15.17 1.36 -10.75
N ASP A 10 14.51 0.75 -9.77
CA ASP A 10 13.61 -0.40 -9.98
C ASP A 10 12.28 0.05 -10.59
N LEU A 11 11.91 1.32 -10.46
CA LEU A 11 10.66 1.86 -10.97
C LEU A 11 10.82 2.32 -12.42
N LEU A 12 10.11 1.66 -13.35
CA LEU A 12 9.97 2.09 -14.75
C LEU A 12 9.04 3.31 -14.87
N VAL A 13 9.38 4.40 -14.19
CA VAL A 13 8.63 5.66 -14.17
C VAL A 13 9.44 6.72 -14.90
N SER A 14 8.78 7.70 -15.54
CA SER A 14 9.48 8.86 -16.10
C SER A 14 10.34 9.49 -14.99
N ARG A 15 11.62 9.83 -15.28
CA ARG A 15 12.55 10.42 -14.29
C ARG A 15 11.99 11.69 -13.63
N ALA A 16 10.96 12.32 -14.20
CA ALA A 16 10.32 13.53 -13.71
C ALA A 16 9.32 13.30 -12.56
N ASP A 17 8.91 12.06 -12.28
CA ASP A 17 7.70 11.79 -11.51
C ASP A 17 7.92 11.33 -10.05
N VAL A 18 9.11 10.84 -9.68
CA VAL A 18 9.31 10.26 -8.34
C VAL A 18 10.56 10.82 -7.67
N GLN A 19 10.48 12.08 -7.23
CA GLN A 19 11.46 12.63 -6.29
C GLN A 19 11.30 12.03 -4.88
N ASN A 20 10.14 11.43 -4.60
CA ASN A 20 9.74 10.95 -3.29
C ASN A 20 9.03 9.60 -3.40
N LEU A 21 9.68 8.51 -2.97
CA LEU A 21 9.14 7.16 -3.14
C LEU A 21 7.93 6.88 -2.24
N ALA A 22 7.89 7.40 -1.02
CA ALA A 22 6.70 7.32 -0.17
C ALA A 22 5.43 7.90 -0.84
N GLY A 23 5.61 8.91 -1.70
CA GLY A 23 4.53 9.51 -2.50
C GLY A 23 3.86 8.55 -3.50
N VAL A 24 4.49 7.43 -3.86
CA VAL A 24 3.95 6.44 -4.82
C VAL A 24 2.64 5.79 -4.34
N PHE A 25 2.40 5.78 -3.03
CA PHE A 25 1.16 5.27 -2.44
C PHE A 25 -0.01 6.26 -2.53
N PHE A 26 0.25 7.50 -2.95
CA PHE A 26 -0.72 8.58 -3.08
C PHE A 26 -0.95 8.99 -4.55
N ALA A 27 -0.52 8.16 -5.50
CA ALA A 27 -0.70 8.39 -6.94
C ALA A 27 -2.17 8.19 -7.37
N GLY A 28 -3.02 9.19 -7.15
CA GLY A 28 -4.39 9.27 -7.68
C GLY A 28 -5.50 8.89 -6.68
N TYR A 29 -6.48 8.11 -7.15
CA TYR A 29 -7.64 7.70 -6.35
C TYR A 29 -7.26 6.60 -5.36
N SER A 30 -7.24 6.92 -4.07
CA SER A 30 -6.92 5.99 -2.98
C SER A 30 -8.20 5.65 -2.19
N PRO A 31 -8.91 4.53 -2.49
CA PRO A 31 -10.16 4.20 -1.82
C PRO A 31 -10.00 3.98 -0.31
N LEU A 32 -8.83 3.50 0.12
CA LEU A 32 -8.51 3.24 1.52
C LEU A 32 -8.28 4.54 2.29
N ILE A 33 -7.59 5.51 1.69
CA ILE A 33 -7.23 6.77 2.35
C ILE A 33 -8.29 7.86 2.13
N ARG A 34 -9.11 7.75 1.07
CA ARG A 34 -10.18 8.71 0.73
C ARG A 34 -11.08 9.07 1.91
N PRO A 35 -11.53 8.12 2.76
CA PRO A 35 -12.33 8.48 3.93
C PRO A 35 -11.59 9.31 4.98
N PHE A 36 -10.26 9.31 4.96
CA PHE A 36 -9.39 9.99 5.90
C PHE A 36 -8.75 11.26 5.31
N VAL A 37 -9.24 11.77 4.18
CA VAL A 37 -8.69 12.94 3.48
C VAL A 37 -8.56 14.16 4.40
N GLU A 38 -9.56 14.42 5.25
CA GLU A 38 -9.49 15.55 6.20
C GLU A 38 -8.35 15.38 7.21
N ARG A 39 -8.09 14.15 7.69
CA ARG A 39 -6.91 13.87 8.53
C ARG A 39 -5.63 14.10 7.72
N MET A 40 -5.59 13.65 6.47
CA MET A 40 -4.42 13.78 5.59
C MET A 40 -4.05 15.22 5.23
N LYS A 41 -5.00 16.17 5.24
CA LYS A 41 -4.68 17.60 5.05
C LYS A 41 -3.69 18.13 6.08
N MET A 42 -3.61 17.54 7.27
CA MET A 42 -2.62 17.90 8.30
C MET A 42 -1.18 17.70 7.85
N LEU A 43 -0.95 16.84 6.86
CA LEU A 43 0.37 16.58 6.27
C LEU A 43 0.81 17.70 5.31
N LEU A 44 -0.14 18.51 4.82
CA LEU A 44 0.15 19.59 3.88
C LEU A 44 0.59 20.87 4.64
N PRO A 45 1.44 21.70 4.00
CA PRO A 45 1.72 23.07 4.45
C PRO A 45 0.43 23.87 4.61
N GLU A 46 0.40 24.82 5.55
CA GLU A 46 -0.80 25.59 5.91
C GLU A 46 -1.44 26.28 4.70
N GLU A 47 -0.61 26.80 3.80
CA GLU A 47 -1.02 27.49 2.58
C GLU A 47 -1.78 26.58 1.60
N ARG A 48 -1.54 25.26 1.66
CA ARG A 48 -2.19 24.26 0.81
C ARG A 48 -3.38 23.57 1.46
N ARG A 49 -3.60 23.74 2.77
CA ARG A 49 -4.69 23.06 3.51
C ARG A 49 -6.09 23.54 3.10
N LEU A 50 -6.23 24.82 2.77
CA LEU A 50 -7.53 25.48 2.60
C LEU A 50 -8.01 25.61 1.13
N GLY A 51 -7.28 25.05 0.16
CA GLY A 51 -7.57 25.37 -1.26
C GLY A 51 -7.20 24.31 -2.30
N ASP A 52 -6.67 23.14 -1.94
CA ASP A 52 -6.29 22.15 -2.95
C ASP A 52 -7.41 21.11 -3.20
N PRO A 53 -8.10 21.14 -4.36
CA PRO A 53 -9.06 20.09 -4.71
C PRO A 53 -8.38 18.73 -5.01
N TYR A 54 -7.05 18.70 -5.13
CA TYR A 54 -6.21 17.55 -5.45
C TYR A 54 -5.28 17.17 -4.30
N VAL A 55 -5.82 17.07 -3.07
CA VAL A 55 -5.08 16.65 -1.85
C VAL A 55 -4.12 15.46 -2.11
N PHE A 56 -4.57 14.43 -2.83
CA PHE A 56 -3.72 13.26 -3.16
C PHE A 56 -2.53 13.60 -4.06
N GLY A 57 -2.72 14.50 -5.03
CA GLY A 57 -1.63 14.99 -5.87
C GLY A 57 -0.59 15.75 -5.07
N ALA A 58 -1.03 16.59 -4.12
CA ALA A 58 -0.14 17.30 -3.22
C ALA A 58 0.59 16.35 -2.25
N LEU A 59 -0.10 15.36 -1.67
CA LEU A 59 0.51 14.39 -0.76
C LEU A 59 1.69 13.63 -1.39
N ARG A 60 1.70 13.45 -2.71
CA ARG A 60 2.81 12.81 -3.42
C ARG A 60 4.15 13.50 -3.17
N SER A 61 4.19 14.83 -3.03
CA SER A 61 5.42 15.57 -2.70
C SER A 61 5.62 15.74 -1.20
N GLU A 62 4.53 15.82 -0.44
CA GLU A 62 4.58 16.21 0.97
C GLU A 62 4.79 15.06 1.96
N VAL A 63 4.56 13.80 1.58
CA VAL A 63 4.81 12.65 2.47
C VAL A 63 6.32 12.40 2.57
N ALA A 64 6.87 12.34 3.78
CA ALA A 64 8.27 11.99 4.02
C ALA A 64 8.43 10.50 4.28
N GLU A 65 7.57 9.94 5.12
CA GLU A 65 7.59 8.52 5.50
C GLU A 65 6.18 7.93 5.49
N LEU A 66 6.11 6.65 5.18
CA LEU A 66 4.90 5.85 5.26
C LEU A 66 5.23 4.49 5.85
N ARG A 67 4.46 4.06 6.84
CA ARG A 67 4.59 2.73 7.46
C ARG A 67 3.22 2.10 7.55
N ALA A 68 3.09 0.84 7.14
CA ALA A 68 1.85 0.10 7.32
C ALA A 68 2.12 -1.30 7.83
N HIS A 69 1.32 -1.69 8.82
CA HIS A 69 1.33 -3.02 9.39
C HIS A 69 -0.11 -3.43 9.72
N PRO A 70 -0.38 -4.66 10.20
CA PRO A 70 -1.74 -5.19 10.29
C PRO A 70 -2.73 -4.38 11.13
N HIS A 71 -2.26 -3.46 11.99
CA HIS A 71 -3.10 -2.70 12.92
C HIS A 71 -3.20 -1.21 12.62
N ARG A 72 -2.30 -0.65 11.79
CA ARG A 72 -2.34 0.78 11.44
C ARG A 72 -1.55 1.12 10.19
N ILE A 73 -1.87 2.28 9.63
CA ILE A 73 -1.09 3.02 8.64
C ILE A 73 -0.65 4.32 9.29
N LEU A 74 0.65 4.59 9.27
CA LEU A 74 1.28 5.82 9.73
C LEU A 74 1.82 6.56 8.51
N VAL A 75 1.51 7.85 8.41
CA VAL A 75 2.01 8.73 7.36
C VAL A 75 2.61 9.97 8.02
N VAL A 76 3.87 10.26 7.71
CA VAL A 76 4.59 11.42 8.21
C VAL A 76 4.80 12.39 7.05
N GLY A 77 4.41 13.64 7.23
CA GLY A 77 4.62 14.71 6.27
C GLY A 77 5.99 15.36 6.46
N ARG A 78 6.55 15.93 5.39
CA ARG A 78 7.82 16.68 5.40
C ARG A 78 7.80 17.87 6.35
N GLY A 79 6.62 18.48 6.55
CA GLY A 79 6.38 19.56 7.51
C GLY A 79 6.22 19.08 8.97
N GLY A 80 6.44 17.79 9.27
CA GLY A 80 6.33 17.23 10.63
C GLY A 80 4.92 16.80 11.04
N GLY A 81 3.91 16.99 10.19
CA GLY A 81 2.57 16.47 10.43
C GLY A 81 2.56 14.94 10.46
N VAL A 82 1.77 14.33 11.34
CA VAL A 82 1.65 12.88 11.46
C VAL A 82 0.18 12.50 11.40
N VAL A 83 -0.14 11.52 10.57
CA VAL A 83 -1.49 10.95 10.45
C VAL A 83 -1.43 9.46 10.68
N GLU A 84 -2.26 8.99 11.60
CA GLU A 84 -2.46 7.58 11.90
C GLU A 84 -3.88 7.16 11.50
N ILE A 85 -3.98 6.04 10.79
CA ILE A 85 -5.23 5.35 10.50
C ILE A 85 -5.16 3.98 11.16
N LEU A 86 -6.03 3.75 12.14
CA LEU A 86 -6.10 2.46 12.82
C LEU A 86 -6.93 1.47 12.00
N ARG A 87 -6.68 0.18 12.19
CA ARG A 87 -7.54 -0.89 11.65
C ARG A 87 -8.98 -0.71 12.12
N ALA A 88 -9.17 -0.38 13.40
CA ALA A 88 -10.48 -0.13 13.98
C ALA A 88 -11.25 1.02 13.30
N ASP A 89 -10.55 2.08 12.86
CA ASP A 89 -11.19 3.18 12.10
C ASP A 89 -11.82 2.66 10.79
N LEU A 90 -11.10 1.77 10.10
CA LEU A 90 -11.57 1.19 8.84
C LEU A 90 -12.67 0.15 9.06
N GLU A 91 -12.55 -0.67 10.11
CA GLU A 91 -13.57 -1.64 10.51
C GLU A 91 -14.90 -0.96 10.81
N GLN A 92 -14.86 0.14 11.59
CA GLN A 92 -16.05 0.93 11.88
C GLN A 92 -16.66 1.51 10.60
N LEU A 93 -15.84 2.09 9.72
CA LEU A 93 -16.32 2.65 8.46
C LEU A 93 -16.98 1.60 7.56
N ILE A 94 -16.43 0.39 7.53
CA ILE A 94 -17.01 -0.73 6.77
C ILE A 94 -18.31 -1.19 7.43
N ALA A 95 -18.35 -1.32 8.76
CA ALA A 95 -19.56 -1.71 9.48
C ALA A 95 -20.71 -0.72 9.24
N ASP A 96 -20.41 0.58 9.23
CA ASP A 96 -21.38 1.65 8.98
C ASP A 96 -21.95 1.60 7.55
N ARG A 97 -21.12 1.24 6.56
CA ARG A 97 -21.52 1.22 5.13
C ARG A 97 -22.05 -0.13 4.65
N TYR A 98 -21.53 -1.21 5.23
CA TYR A 98 -21.77 -2.59 4.82
C TYR A 98 -21.92 -3.48 6.08
N PRO A 99 -23.05 -3.39 6.81
CA PRO A 99 -23.22 -4.05 8.10
C PRO A 99 -23.10 -5.59 8.05
N THR A 100 -23.31 -6.19 6.88
CA THR A 100 -23.23 -7.63 6.65
C THR A 100 -21.84 -8.11 6.21
N PHE A 101 -20.87 -7.20 6.04
CA PHE A 101 -19.53 -7.54 5.57
C PHE A 101 -18.60 -7.86 6.74
N GLY A 102 -18.08 -9.08 6.79
CA GLY A 102 -17.06 -9.48 7.74
C GLY A 102 -15.71 -8.82 7.43
N HIS A 103 -15.12 -8.17 8.42
CA HIS A 103 -13.85 -7.44 8.30
C HIS A 103 -12.62 -8.21 8.81
N GLU A 104 -12.79 -9.49 9.18
CA GLU A 104 -11.72 -10.36 9.68
C GLU A 104 -10.54 -10.46 8.69
N GLY A 105 -10.84 -10.46 7.38
CA GLY A 105 -9.85 -10.52 6.30
C GLY A 105 -9.18 -9.19 5.93
N LEU A 106 -9.41 -8.09 6.67
CA LEU A 106 -8.76 -6.81 6.36
C LEU A 106 -7.24 -6.89 6.55
N ASN A 107 -6.52 -6.71 5.45
CA ASN A 107 -5.07 -6.55 5.46
C ASN A 107 -4.69 -5.13 5.04
N LEU A 108 -4.44 -4.24 6.01
CA LEU A 108 -4.11 -2.83 5.76
C LEU A 108 -2.89 -2.65 4.84
N PRO A 109 -1.72 -3.27 5.11
CA PRO A 109 -0.58 -3.26 4.19
C PRO A 109 -0.94 -3.73 2.78
N GLY A 110 -1.68 -4.84 2.67
CA GLY A 110 -2.14 -5.36 1.39
C GLY A 110 -3.03 -4.36 0.63
N LEU A 111 -4.00 -3.75 1.30
CA LEU A 111 -4.89 -2.74 0.72
C LEU A 111 -4.12 -1.49 0.28
N LEU A 112 -3.17 -1.03 1.10
CA LEU A 112 -2.30 0.12 0.79
C LEU A 112 -1.37 -0.18 -0.40
N PHE A 113 -0.84 -1.40 -0.49
CA PHE A 113 -0.06 -1.83 -1.65
C PHE A 113 -0.90 -1.89 -2.92
N LEU A 114 -2.14 -2.40 -2.85
CA LEU A 114 -3.01 -2.52 -4.02
C LEU A 114 -3.43 -1.18 -4.66
N GLN A 115 -3.30 -0.07 -3.93
CA GLN A 115 -3.55 1.28 -4.43
C GLN A 115 -2.28 2.03 -4.84
N SER A 116 -1.09 1.44 -4.65
CA SER A 116 0.14 2.03 -5.15
C SER A 116 0.15 2.11 -6.68
N SER A 117 1.14 2.81 -7.23
CA SER A 117 1.32 2.87 -8.68
C SER A 117 1.51 1.47 -9.31
N PRO A 118 1.07 1.27 -10.57
CA PRO A 118 1.34 0.03 -11.31
C PRO A 118 2.83 -0.30 -11.43
N SER A 119 3.68 0.72 -11.53
CA SER A 119 5.13 0.54 -11.59
C SER A 119 5.65 -0.14 -10.33
N LEU A 120 5.21 0.26 -9.14
CA LEU A 120 5.62 -0.40 -7.90
C LEU A 120 5.15 -1.86 -7.84
N GLN A 121 3.92 -2.13 -8.26
CA GLN A 121 3.38 -3.51 -8.27
C GLN A 121 4.17 -4.42 -9.22
N ASN A 122 4.54 -3.90 -10.39
CA ASN A 122 5.36 -4.63 -11.37
C ASN A 122 6.79 -4.86 -10.87
N SER A 123 7.43 -3.85 -10.29
CA SER A 123 8.77 -3.99 -9.70
C SER A 123 8.76 -5.01 -8.56
N ALA A 124 7.72 -5.01 -7.72
CA ALA A 124 7.56 -6.00 -6.67
C ALA A 124 7.42 -7.43 -7.21
N LEU A 125 6.62 -7.64 -8.26
CA LEU A 125 6.53 -8.94 -8.95
C LEU A 125 7.90 -9.41 -9.47
N GLN A 126 8.64 -8.51 -10.11
CA GLN A 126 9.94 -8.82 -10.68
C GLN A 126 10.95 -9.19 -9.60
N LYS A 127 11.02 -8.44 -8.51
CA LYS A 127 11.97 -8.67 -7.41
C LYS A 127 11.63 -9.93 -6.61
N LEU A 128 10.36 -10.18 -6.32
CA LEU A 128 9.93 -11.47 -5.73
C LEU A 128 10.37 -12.68 -6.57
N ARG A 129 10.26 -12.56 -7.90
CA ARG A 129 10.71 -13.63 -8.81
C ARG A 129 12.23 -13.77 -8.85
N GLN A 130 12.97 -12.66 -8.85
CA GLN A 130 14.43 -12.66 -9.00
C GLN A 130 15.16 -13.03 -7.70
N GLU A 131 14.70 -12.50 -6.57
CA GLU A 131 15.38 -12.61 -5.28
C GLU A 131 14.90 -13.81 -4.46
N HIS A 132 13.62 -14.19 -4.61
CA HIS A 132 12.99 -15.21 -3.76
C HIS A 132 12.44 -16.39 -4.56
N SER A 133 12.69 -16.44 -5.88
CA SER A 133 12.15 -17.45 -6.81
C SER A 133 10.63 -17.62 -6.73
N PHE A 134 9.92 -16.63 -6.20
CA PHE A 134 8.48 -16.69 -5.98
C PHE A 134 7.73 -16.13 -7.19
N ARG A 135 6.83 -16.94 -7.76
CA ARG A 135 6.04 -16.56 -8.94
C ARG A 135 4.58 -16.44 -8.59
N ILE A 136 4.05 -15.23 -8.72
CA ILE A 136 2.61 -14.98 -8.64
C ILE A 136 1.98 -15.31 -9.99
N PRO A 137 0.90 -16.13 -10.04
CA PRO A 137 0.21 -16.42 -11.29
C PRO A 137 -0.24 -15.16 -12.01
N GLU A 138 -0.28 -15.23 -13.35
CA GLU A 138 -0.76 -14.14 -14.17
C GLU A 138 -2.27 -13.88 -13.96
N GLY A 139 -2.69 -12.68 -14.33
CA GLY A 139 -4.08 -12.24 -14.20
C GLY A 139 -4.27 -11.23 -13.06
N ARG A 140 -4.86 -10.09 -13.41
CA ARG A 140 -5.03 -8.94 -12.51
C ARG A 140 -5.77 -9.30 -11.22
N ARG A 141 -6.82 -10.12 -11.30
CA ARG A 141 -7.62 -10.52 -10.13
C ARG A 141 -6.79 -11.40 -9.18
N THR A 142 -6.06 -12.37 -9.72
CA THR A 142 -5.22 -13.29 -8.96
C THR A 142 -4.07 -12.55 -8.29
N GLN A 143 -3.36 -11.69 -9.02
CA GLN A 143 -2.28 -10.87 -8.46
C GLN A 143 -2.78 -9.97 -7.33
N ARG A 144 -3.93 -9.31 -7.51
CA ARG A 144 -4.52 -8.47 -6.46
C ARG A 144 -4.86 -9.29 -5.21
N PHE A 145 -5.47 -10.46 -5.38
CA PHE A 145 -5.77 -11.36 -4.27
C PHE A 145 -4.49 -11.79 -3.54
N VAL A 146 -3.47 -12.25 -4.28
CA VAL A 146 -2.20 -12.68 -3.70
C VAL A 146 -1.57 -11.53 -2.92
N PHE A 147 -1.37 -10.37 -3.54
CA PHE A 147 -0.76 -9.22 -2.86
C PHE A 147 -1.53 -8.74 -1.64
N HIS A 148 -2.86 -8.66 -1.73
CA HIS A 148 -3.69 -8.37 -0.56
C HIS A 148 -3.52 -9.39 0.55
N THR A 149 -3.21 -10.65 0.23
CA THR A 149 -3.06 -11.72 1.22
C THR A 149 -1.66 -11.71 1.85
N ILE A 150 -0.62 -11.61 1.03
CA ILE A 150 0.75 -11.86 1.49
C ILE A 150 1.50 -10.62 1.96
N VAL A 151 1.15 -9.40 1.52
CA VAL A 151 1.86 -8.20 1.99
C VAL A 151 1.57 -8.03 3.48
N ALA A 152 2.59 -8.21 4.31
CA ALA A 152 2.46 -8.21 5.76
C ALA A 152 2.88 -6.87 6.37
N TRP A 153 3.79 -6.15 5.69
CA TRP A 153 4.33 -4.90 6.17
C TRP A 153 4.87 -4.04 5.03
N LEU A 154 4.80 -2.72 5.20
CA LEU A 154 5.34 -1.71 4.29
C LEU A 154 6.07 -0.62 5.08
N GLU A 155 7.23 -0.21 4.60
CA GLU A 155 7.86 1.06 4.98
C GLU A 155 8.37 1.74 3.71
N ALA A 156 8.19 3.05 3.64
CA ALA A 156 8.67 3.86 2.54
C ALA A 156 9.15 5.20 3.07
N ASP A 157 10.27 5.65 2.52
CA ASP A 157 10.83 6.98 2.73
C ASP A 157 11.09 7.67 1.37
N SER A 158 11.97 8.66 1.31
CA SER A 158 12.31 9.33 0.05
C SER A 158 13.10 8.45 -0.92
N ASP A 159 13.82 7.45 -0.40
CA ASP A 159 14.94 6.77 -1.06
C ASP A 159 14.66 5.30 -1.35
N LYS A 160 13.77 4.67 -0.57
CA LYS A 160 13.38 3.27 -0.75
C LYS A 160 11.98 2.94 -0.27
N ILE A 161 11.49 1.78 -0.73
CA ILE A 161 10.28 1.12 -0.26
C ILE A 161 10.64 -0.31 0.14
N THR A 162 10.45 -0.66 1.40
CA THR A 162 10.60 -2.02 1.91
C THR A 162 9.24 -2.68 1.99
N ILE A 163 9.13 -3.88 1.44
CA ILE A 163 7.88 -4.66 1.44
C ILE A 163 8.18 -6.03 2.01
N GLU A 164 7.50 -6.39 3.09
CA GLU A 164 7.56 -7.74 3.65
C GLU A 164 6.36 -8.57 3.23
N PHE A 165 6.64 -9.81 2.84
CA PHE A 165 5.65 -10.78 2.43
C PHE A 165 5.65 -11.99 3.37
N ASP A 166 4.46 -12.34 3.81
CA ASP A 166 4.17 -13.56 4.55
C ASP A 166 3.51 -14.56 3.59
N LEU A 167 4.34 -15.39 2.96
CA LEU A 167 3.91 -16.35 1.94
C LEU A 167 3.04 -17.47 2.53
N ASP A 168 3.15 -17.73 3.83
CA ASP A 168 2.39 -18.75 4.55
C ASP A 168 0.91 -18.38 4.70
N ARG A 169 0.55 -17.11 4.44
CA ARG A 169 -0.84 -16.64 4.40
C ARG A 169 -1.59 -17.09 3.16
N LEU A 170 -0.90 -17.57 2.12
CA LEU A 170 -1.59 -18.10 0.96
C LEU A 170 -2.35 -19.36 1.36
N PRO A 171 -3.58 -19.56 0.82
CA PRO A 171 -4.28 -20.81 1.01
C PRO A 171 -3.36 -21.95 0.54
N GLN A 172 -2.93 -22.80 1.47
CA GLN A 172 -2.24 -24.02 1.08
C GLN A 172 -3.22 -24.83 0.24
N ALA A 173 -2.75 -25.35 -0.90
CA ALA A 173 -3.53 -26.27 -1.70
C ALA A 173 -3.89 -27.47 -0.82
N ARG A 174 -5.12 -27.47 -0.28
CA ARG A 174 -5.67 -28.65 0.38
C ARG A 174 -5.80 -29.71 -0.69
N GLY A 175 -4.94 -30.73 -0.60
CA GLY A 175 -5.01 -32.03 -1.27
C GLY A 175 -5.82 -32.08 -2.56
N ALA A 176 -5.18 -31.78 -3.69
CA ALA A 176 -5.57 -32.43 -4.95
C ALA A 176 -5.05 -33.88 -4.91
N GLU A 177 -5.73 -34.73 -4.13
CA GLU A 177 -5.72 -36.16 -4.42
C GLU A 177 -6.52 -36.36 -5.72
N CYS A 178 -5.84 -36.14 -6.86
CA CYS A 178 -6.29 -36.75 -8.10
C CYS A 178 -6.04 -38.25 -7.93
N ARG A 179 -7.09 -38.97 -7.53
CA ARG A 179 -7.15 -40.43 -7.65
C ARG A 179 -6.78 -40.78 -9.09
N GLY A 180 -5.77 -41.65 -9.23
CA GLY A 180 -5.39 -42.25 -10.51
C GLY A 180 -6.44 -43.22 -11.02
#